data_AF-A0A645HFB4-F1
#
_entry.id   AF-A0A645HFB4-F1
#
_cell.length_a   1.000
_cell.length_b   1.000
_cell.length_c   1.000
_cell.angle_alpha   90.00
_cell.angle_beta   90.00
_cell.angle_gamma   90.00
#
_symmetry.space_group_name_H-M   'P 1'
#
loop_
_entity.id
_entity.type
_entity.pdbx_description
1 polymer ?
#
loop_
_entity_poly.entity_id
_entity_poly.type
_entity_poly.pdbx_seq_one_letter_code
_entity_poly.pdbx_strand_id
1 'polypeptide(L)' 'MHAGFIVNNGKATERDVLELIAIIQQRVFAETGVQLEREVKLLQELC' A
#
# COMPACT_ATOMS: atom_id res chain seq x y z
N MET A 1 10.59 -10.73 10.32
CA MET A 1 10.54 -9.91 9.08
C MET A 1 9.23 -10.22 8.39
N HIS A 2 8.41 -9.21 8.09
CA HIS A 2 7.10 -9.41 7.46
C HIS A 2 6.90 -8.33 6.39
N ALA A 3 6.59 -8.74 5.16
CA ALA A 3 6.54 -7.84 4.00
C ALA A 3 5.19 -7.15 3.81
N GLY A 4 4.15 -7.53 4.56
CA GLY A 4 2.81 -6.94 4.51
C GLY A 4 2.64 -5.62 5.26
N PHE A 5 3.69 -5.08 5.89
CA PHE A 5 3.60 -3.83 6.65
C PHE A 5 4.30 -2.68 5.94
N ILE A 6 3.59 -1.57 5.78
CA ILE A 6 4.18 -0.28 5.45
C ILE A 6 4.46 0.45 6.76
N VAL A 7 5.72 0.80 6.98
CA VAL A 7 6.18 1.46 8.21
C VAL A 7 6.61 2.88 7.88
N ASN A 8 6.10 3.85 8.62
CA ASN A 8 6.57 5.22 8.56
C ASN A 8 7.83 5.38 9.43
N ASN A 9 8.99 5.59 8.82
CA ASN A 9 10.27 5.81 9.51
C ASN A 9 10.52 7.28 9.90
N GLY A 10 9.50 8.14 9.85
CA GLY A 10 9.57 9.52 10.32
C GLY A 10 8.48 10.41 9.75
N LYS A 11 8.76 11.03 8.60
CA LYS A 11 7.92 12.10 8.01
C LYS A 11 7.03 11.63 6.85
N ALA A 12 6.76 10.33 6.72
CA ALA A 12 5.91 9.86 5.63
C ALA A 12 4.50 10.46 5.77
N THR A 13 4.02 11.04 4.69
CA THR A 13 2.68 11.59 4.55
C THR A 13 1.70 10.51 4.08
N GLU A 14 0.40 10.78 4.15
CA GLU A 14 -0.61 9.89 3.58
C GLU A 14 -0.34 9.58 2.10
N ARG A 15 0.15 10.57 1.35
CA ARG A 15 0.47 10.45 -0.06
C ARG A 15 1.62 9.47 -0.29
N ASP A 16 2.67 9.55 0.53
CA ASP A 16 3.82 8.65 0.43
C ASP A 16 3.39 7.19 0.66
N VAL A 17 2.48 6.96 1.61
CA VAL A 17 1.93 5.63 1.89
C VAL A 17 1.05 5.13 0.73
N LEU A 18 0.16 5.97 0.21
CA LEU A 18 -0.72 5.62 -0.92
C LEU A 18 0.09 5.31 -2.19
N GLU A 19 1.12 6.10 -2.47
CA GLU A 19 2.01 5.89 -3.62
C GLU A 19 2.78 4.57 -3.48
N LEU A 20 3.29 4.27 -2.29
CA LEU A 20 3.96 3.01 -2.02
C LEU A 20 3.03 1.81 -2.20
N ILE A 21 1.77 1.90 -1.75
CA ILE A 21 0.76 0.85 -1.98
C ILE A 21 0.56 0.63 -3.48
N ALA A 22 0.40 1.70 -4.26
CA ALA A 22 0.18 1.60 -5.70
C ALA A 22 1.36 0.91 -6.42
N ILE A 23 2.60 1.25 -6.03
CA ILE A 23 3.82 0.62 -6.58
C ILE A 23 3.85 -0.88 -6.25
N ILE A 24 3.54 -1.26 -5.01
CA ILE A 24 3.51 -2.67 -4.59
C ILE A 24 2.46 -3.45 -5.38
N GLN A 25 1.24 -2.92 -5.49
CA GLN A 25 0.15 -3.55 -6.24
C GLN A 25 0.51 -3.73 -7.71
N GLN A 26 1.06 -2.69 -8.35
CA GLN A 26 1.48 -2.76 -9.74
C GLN A 26 2.57 -3.80 -9.96
N ARG A 27 3.58 -3.84 -9.08
CA ARG A 27 4.70 -4.77 -9.22
C ARG A 27 4.26 -6.22 -9.03
N VAL A 28 3.48 -6.50 -8.00
CA VAL A 28 2.98 -7.84 -7.73
C VAL A 28 2.08 -8.31 -8.88
N PHE A 29 1.22 -7.43 -9.39
CA PHE A 29 0.41 -7.75 -10.57
C PHE A 29 1.27 -8.06 -11.80
N ALA A 30 2.30 -7.25 -12.08
CA ALA A 30 3.18 -7.47 -13.22
C ALA A 30 4.00 -8.77 -13.12
N GLU A 31 4.47 -9.13 -11.93
CA GLU A 31 5.33 -10.31 -11.73
C GLU A 31 4.54 -11.61 -11.54
N THR A 32 3.33 -11.55 -10.97
CA THR A 32 2.56 -12.74 -10.57
C THR A 32 1.19 -12.85 -11.22
N GLY A 33 0.68 -11.78 -11.85
CA GLY A 33 -0.69 -11.70 -12.34
C GLY A 33 -1.75 -11.55 -11.24
N VAL A 34 -1.35 -11.52 -9.96
CA VAL A 34 -2.25 -11.40 -8.83
C VAL A 34 -2.52 -9.94 -8.49
N GLN A 35 -3.79 -9.57 -8.38
CA GLN A 35 -4.19 -8.25 -7.91
C GLN A 35 -4.33 -8.26 -6.38
N LEU A 36 -3.48 -7.49 -5.69
CA LEU A 36 -3.52 -7.37 -4.24
C LEU A 36 -4.62 -6.40 -3.79
N GLU A 37 -5.43 -6.82 -2.82
CA GLU A 37 -6.39 -5.96 -2.14
C GLU A 37 -5.79 -5.40 -0.84
N ARG A 38 -6.21 -4.19 -0.47
CA ARG A 38 -5.77 -3.53 0.77
C ARG A 38 -6.58 -4.07 1.95
N GLU A 39 -5.91 -4.52 3.01
CA GLU A 39 -6.58 -4.81 4.30
C GLU A 39 -6.97 -3.53 5.05
N VAL A 40 -6.20 -2.46 4.83
CA VAL A 40 -6.43 -1.15 5.44
C VAL A 40 -7.57 -0.40 4.76
N LYS A 41 -8.43 0.27 5.55
CA LYS A 41 -9.49 1.16 5.06
C LYS A 41 -9.03 2.60 5.09
N LEU A 42 -9.34 3.38 4.07
CA LEU A 42 -9.05 4.81 4.08
C LEU A 42 -10.18 5.56 4.77
N LEU A 43 -9.87 6.48 5.67
CA LEU A 43 -10.89 7.30 6.34
C LEU A 43 -11.72 8.13 5.34
N GLN A 44 -11.13 8.51 4.20
CA GLN A 44 -11.82 9.17 3.09
C GLN A 44 -12.94 8.31 2.49
N GLU A 45 -12.88 6.98 2.60
CA GLU A 45 -13.90 6.05 2.08
C GLU A 45 -15.06 5.85 3.09
N LEU A 46 -14.91 6.31 4.34
CA LEU A 46 -15.89 6.13 5.41
C LEU A 46 -16.70 7.40 5.74
N CYS A 47 -16.26 8.56 5.26
CA CYS A 47 -16.88 9.87 5.52
C CYS A 47 -17.69 10.39 4.34
#